data_AF-C6PZ00-F1
#
_entry.id   AF-C6PZ00-F1
#
_cell.length_a   1.000
_cell.length_b   1.000
_cell.length_c   1.000
_cell.angle_alpha   90.00
_cell.angle_beta   90.00
_cell.angle_gamma   90.00
#
_symmetry.space_group_name_H-M   'P 1'
#
loop_
_entity.id
_entity.type
_entity.pdbx_description
1 polymer ?
#
loop_
_entity_poly.entity_id
_entity_poly.type
_entity_poly.pdbx_seq_one_letter_code
_entity_poly.pdbx_strand_id
1 'polypeptide(L)' 'MNNISVTLFVDKNKEAKIPSDISDETLQLYKKEIPSCEVVEFSKSGNMIPDEEPEKYIKEIVFFINTVKL' A
#
# COMPACT_ATOMS: atom_id res chain seq x y z
N MET A 1 -6.17 -21.07 -8.85
CA MET A 1 -6.49 -19.64 -8.70
C MET A 1 -5.38 -18.87 -9.38
N ASN A 2 -5.71 -17.94 -10.28
CA ASN A 2 -4.69 -17.06 -10.86
C ASN A 2 -4.12 -16.18 -9.74
N ASN A 3 -2.80 -16.17 -9.60
CA ASN A 3 -2.11 -15.39 -8.58
C ASN A 3 -2.05 -13.94 -9.06
N ILE A 4 -3.02 -13.11 -8.67
CA ILE A 4 -3.07 -11.69 -9.04
C ILE A 4 -2.12 -10.94 -8.09
N SER A 5 -1.14 -10.21 -8.63
CA SER A 5 -0.29 -9.33 -7.81
C SER A 5 -1.12 -8.19 -7.24
N VAL A 6 -1.01 -7.96 -5.94
CA VAL A 6 -1.72 -6.87 -5.25
C VAL A 6 -0.71 -6.10 -4.42
N THR A 7 -0.76 -4.77 -4.49
CA THR A 7 0.00 -3.89 -3.60
C THR A 7 -0.98 -2.99 -2.86
N LEU A 8 -0.93 -3.03 -1.53
CA LEU A 8 -1.75 -2.23 -0.64
C LEU A 8 -0.90 -1.09 -0.06
N PHE A 9 -1.29 0.15 -0.32
CA PHE A 9 -0.68 1.33 0.28
C PHE A 9 -1.40 1.68 1.57
N VAL A 10 -0.63 1.80 2.65
CA VAL A 10 -1.14 2.03 3.99
C VAL A 10 -0.39 3.21 4.57
N ASP A 11 -1.11 4.16 5.16
CA ASP A 11 -0.45 5.21 5.91
C ASP A 11 -0.11 4.80 7.36
N LYS A 12 0.92 5.44 7.89
CA LYS A 12 1.34 5.31 9.30
C LYS A 12 1.51 6.68 9.96
N ASN A 13 0.98 7.74 9.37
CA ASN A 13 1.13 9.09 9.91
C ASN A 13 0.02 9.39 10.91
N LYS A 14 0.35 9.24 12.20
CA LYS A 14 -0.58 9.56 13.31
C LYS A 14 -0.94 11.05 13.39
N GLU A 15 -0.18 11.92 12.72
CA GLU A 15 -0.41 13.37 12.67
C GLU A 15 -1.19 13.80 11.41
N ALA A 16 -1.56 12.87 10.54
CA ALA A 16 -2.34 13.18 9.35
C ALA A 16 -3.71 13.77 9.72
N LYS A 17 -4.13 14.79 8.96
CA LYS A 17 -5.45 15.42 9.13
C LYS A 17 -6.59 14.44 8.85
N ILE A 18 -6.38 13.55 7.89
CA ILE A 18 -7.31 12.48 7.54
C ILE A 18 -6.48 11.20 7.52
N PRO A 19 -6.60 10.35 8.55
CA PRO A 19 -5.96 9.04 8.54
C PRO A 19 -6.68 8.14 7.52
N SER A 20 -5.89 7.30 6.88
CA SER A 20 -6.27 6.19 6.00
C SER A 20 -5.55 4.91 6.44
N ASP A 21 -5.25 4.83 7.74
CA ASP A 21 -4.56 3.70 8.32
C ASP A 21 -5.50 2.48 8.33
N ILE A 22 -4.90 1.30 8.34
CA ILE A 22 -5.63 0.05 8.37
C ILE A 22 -5.27 -0.69 9.64
N SER A 23 -6.26 -1.29 10.30
CA SER A 23 -6.02 -2.09 11.50
C SER A 23 -5.16 -3.30 11.19
N ASP A 24 -4.36 -3.73 12.16
CA ASP A 24 -3.53 -4.93 12.02
C ASP A 24 -4.37 -6.17 11.71
N GLU A 25 -5.57 -6.29 12.31
CA GLU A 25 -6.52 -7.37 12.02
C GLU A 25 -6.90 -7.40 10.54
N THR A 26 -7.27 -6.25 9.97
CA THR A 26 -7.63 -6.17 8.56
C THR A 26 -6.41 -6.44 7.67
N LEU A 27 -5.22 -5.97 8.06
CA LEU A 27 -3.99 -6.24 7.32
C LEU A 27 -3.68 -7.74 7.25
N GLN A 28 -3.89 -8.46 8.35
CA GLN A 28 -3.72 -9.91 8.40
C GLN A 28 -4.72 -10.63 7.50
N LEU A 29 -5.96 -10.14 7.38
CA LEU A 29 -6.93 -10.69 6.44
C LEU A 29 -6.45 -10.56 4.99
N TYR A 30 -5.95 -9.39 4.58
CA TYR A 30 -5.39 -9.21 3.23
C TYR A 30 -4.24 -10.18 2.96
N LYS A 31 -3.29 -10.31 3.89
CA LYS A 31 -2.13 -11.23 3.75
C LYS A 31 -2.54 -12.69 3.70
N LYS A 32 -3.58 -13.08 4.45
CA LYS A 32 -4.08 -14.45 4.51
C LYS A 32 -4.85 -14.85 3.25
N GLU A 33 -5.72 -13.97 2.78
CA GLU A 33 -6.63 -14.27 1.65
C GLU A 33 -5.97 -13.97 0.29
N ILE A 34 -4.95 -13.11 0.24
CA ILE A 34 -4.19 -12.76 -0.96
C ILE A 34 -2.69 -12.97 -0.67
N PRO A 35 -2.15 -14.19 -0.88
CA PRO A 35 -0.74 -14.49 -0.59
C PRO A 35 0.28 -13.65 -1.37
N SER A 36 -0.14 -13.07 -2.49
CA SER A 36 0.62 -12.14 -3.34
C SER A 36 0.45 -10.66 -2.96
N CYS A 37 -0.21 -10.37 -1.83
CA CYS A 37 -0.42 -9.00 -1.37
C CYS A 37 0.83 -8.46 -0.68
N GLU A 38 1.45 -7.46 -1.29
CA GLU A 38 2.51 -6.66 -0.67
C GLU A 38 1.91 -5.43 0.01
N VAL A 39 2.41 -5.11 1.20
CA VAL A 39 1.97 -3.94 1.96
C VAL A 39 3.10 -2.93 1.96
N VAL A 40 2.82 -1.71 1.51
CA VAL A 40 3.78 -0.61 1.53
C VAL A 40 3.28 0.49 2.46
N GLU A 41 4.10 0.80 3.45
CA GLU A 41 3.78 1.78 4.48
C GLU A 41 4.29 3.17 4.11
N PHE A 42 3.46 4.19 4.25
CA PHE A 42 3.77 5.61 4.05
C PHE A 42 3.76 6.34 5.38
N SER A 43 4.94 6.72 5.88
CA SER A 43 5.10 7.23 7.25
C SER A 43 4.82 8.72 7.40
N LYS A 44 4.69 9.46 6.28
CA LYS A 44 4.46 10.91 6.27
C LYS A 44 3.14 11.31 5.61
N SER A 45 2.39 10.35 5.09
CA SER A 45 1.13 10.57 4.38
C SER A 45 -0.06 10.22 5.26
N GLY A 46 -1.24 10.76 4.98
CA GLY A 46 -2.54 10.24 5.36
C GLY A 46 -3.31 9.80 4.11
N ASN A 47 -4.58 10.21 4.01
CA ASN A 47 -5.47 9.81 2.91
C ASN A 47 -5.00 10.20 1.50
N MET A 48 -4.10 11.18 1.36
CA MET A 48 -3.65 11.69 0.05
C MET A 48 -2.20 11.29 -0.24
N ILE A 49 -1.87 10.00 -0.03
CA ILE A 49 -0.55 9.42 -0.29
C ILE A 49 0.12 9.89 -1.59
N PRO A 50 -0.57 9.92 -2.76
CA PRO A 50 0.06 10.38 -4.00
C PRO A 50 0.50 11.85 -3.98
N ASP A 51 -0.20 12.71 -3.22
CA ASP A 51 0.11 14.13 -3.12
C ASP A 51 1.13 14.43 -2.00
N GLU A 52 1.13 13.62 -0.94
CA GLU A 52 1.94 13.83 0.27
C GLU A 52 3.34 13.19 0.18
N GLU A 53 3.46 12.03 -0.47
CA GLU A 53 4.74 11.34 -0.73
C GLU A 53 4.88 10.93 -2.22
N PRO A 54 4.84 11.88 -3.18
CA PRO A 54 4.77 11.60 -4.61
C PRO A 54 5.95 10.78 -5.13
N GLU A 55 7.17 11.09 -4.68
CA GLU A 55 8.39 10.39 -5.13
C GLU A 55 8.36 8.91 -4.76
N LYS A 56 7.94 8.61 -3.53
CA LYS A 56 7.82 7.23 -3.05
C LYS A 56 6.66 6.54 -3.75
N TYR A 57 5.50 7.18 -3.85
CA TYR A 57 4.35 6.62 -4.54
C TYR A 57 4.70 6.20 -5.99
N ILE A 58 5.35 7.09 -6.76
CA ILE A 58 5.79 6.80 -8.13
C ILE A 58 6.74 5.60 -8.16
N LYS A 59 7.71 5.55 -7.24
CA LYS A 59 8.66 4.44 -7.15
C LYS A 59 7.97 3.10 -6.93
N GLU A 60 7.00 3.04 -6.03
CA GLU A 60 6.26 1.82 -5.70
C GLU A 60 5.34 1.39 -6.86
N ILE A 61 4.74 2.35 -7.59
CA ILE A 61 4.00 2.05 -8.83
C ILE A 61 4.90 1.45 -9.90
N VAL A 62 6.10 2.02 -10.12
CA VAL A 62 7.07 1.47 -11.08
C VAL A 62 7.50 0.07 -10.66
N PHE A 63 7.74 -0.16 -9.36
CA PHE A 63 8.05 -1.48 -8.84
C PHE A 63 6.91 -2.47 -9.11
N PHE A 64 5.67 -2.12 -8.77
CA PHE A 64 4.49 -2.93 -9.04
C PHE A 64 4.36 -3.28 -10.53
N ILE A 65 4.43 -2.30 -11.44
CA ILE A 65 4.33 -2.56 -12.89
C ILE A 65 5.39 -3.57 -13.35
N ASN A 66 6.61 -3.49 -12.82
CA ASN A 66 7.68 -4.44 -13.13
C ASN A 66 7.42 -5.86 -12.56
N THR A 67 6.67 -6.00 -11.46
CA THR A 67 6.34 -7.31 -10.88
C THR A 67 5.17 -7.99 -11.59
N VAL A 68 4.23 -7.25 -12.19
CA VAL A 68 3.04 -7.85 -12.82
C VAL A 68 3.30 -8.49 -14.19
N LYS A 69 4.50 -8.34 -14.79
CA LYS A 69 4.87 -8.85 -16.13
C LYS A 69 3.69 -8.82 -17.13
N LEU A 70 3.48 -7.67 -17.77
CA LEU A 70 2.71 -7.63 -19.02
C LEU A 70 3.38 -8.49 -20.10
#